data_AF-A0A645BMU2-F1
#
_entry.id   AF-A0A645BMU2-F1
#
_cell.length_a   1.000
_cell.length_b   1.000
_cell.length_c   1.000
_cell.angle_alpha   90.00
_cell.angle_beta   90.00
_cell.angle_gamma   90.00
#
_symmetry.space_group_name_H-M   'P 1'
#
loop_
_entity.id
_entity.type
_entity.pdbx_description
1 polymer ?
#
loop_
_entity_poly.entity_id
_entity_poly.type
_entity_poly.pdbx_seq_one_letter_code
_entity_poly.pdbx_strand_id
1 'polypeptide(L)' 'MRCGTVLHVIWNQERQAAGLDQEESHEVASAVEVGIDALKLLIQRDKAAGK' A
#
# COMPACT_ATOMS: atom_id res chain seq x y z
N MET A 1 17.99 -0.44 10.27
CA MET A 1 17.26 -0.05 9.03
C MET A 1 15.79 -0.43 9.23
N ARG A 2 14.84 0.45 8.87
CA ARG A 2 13.40 0.14 8.83
C ARG A 2 12.98 0.15 7.36
N CYS A 3 12.26 -0.88 6.89
CA CYS A 3 11.79 -0.99 5.51
C CYS A 3 10.37 -1.59 5.51
N GLY A 4 9.51 -1.10 4.63
CA GLY A 4 8.14 -1.58 4.43
C GLY A 4 7.72 -1.35 2.99
N THR A 5 6.66 -2.06 2.56
CA THR A 5 6.15 -1.98 1.19
C THR A 5 4.62 -1.93 1.20
N VAL A 6 4.06 -1.20 0.24
CA VAL A 6 2.62 -1.10 -0.03
C VAL A 6 2.44 -1.44 -1.50
N LEU A 7 1.48 -2.30 -1.82
CA LEU A 7 1.26 -2.83 -3.16
C LEU A 7 -0.19 -2.62 -3.57
N HIS A 8 -0.39 -2.13 -4.80
CA HIS A 8 -1.67 -2.21 -5.46
C HIS A 8 -1.83 -3.62 -6.04
N VAL A 9 -2.89 -4.32 -5.66
CA VAL A 9 -3.18 -5.66 -6.20
C VAL A 9 -3.93 -5.47 -7.51
N ILE A 10 -3.25 -5.73 -8.62
CA ILE A 10 -3.82 -5.58 -9.95
C ILE A 10 -4.93 -6.61 -10.18
N TRP A 11 -4.68 -7.86 -9.79
CA TRP A 11 -5.62 -8.96 -10.02
C TRP A 11 -5.35 -10.13 -9.06
N ASN A 12 -6.34 -11.02 -8.86
CA ASN A 12 -6.24 -12.19 -7.99
C ASN A 12 -6.77 -13.47 -8.67
N GLN A 13 -5.85 -14.37 -8.99
CA GLN A 13 -6.15 -15.63 -9.68
C GLN A 13 -7.02 -16.59 -8.87
N GLU A 14 -6.80 -16.68 -7.56
CA GLU A 14 -7.50 -17.64 -6.71
C GLU A 14 -8.96 -17.26 -6.56
N ARG A 15 -9.23 -15.94 -6.48
CA ARG A 15 -10.59 -15.43 -6.50
C ARG A 15 -11.28 -15.79 -7.82
N GLN A 16 -10.63 -15.56 -8.96
CA GLN A 16 -11.22 -15.90 -10.28
C GLN A 16 -11.49 -17.41 -10.40
N ALA A 17 -10.56 -18.25 -9.98
CA ALA A 17 -10.72 -19.70 -9.99
C ALA A 17 -11.90 -20.18 -9.11
N ALA A 18 -12.16 -19.48 -8.00
CA ALA A 18 -13.29 -19.73 -7.11
C ALA A 18 -14.63 -19.15 -7.63
N GLY A 19 -14.64 -18.48 -8.80
CA GLY A 19 -15.84 -17.85 -9.35
C GLY A 19 -16.37 -16.69 -8.49
N LEU A 20 -15.52 -16.08 -7.66
CA LEU A 20 -15.88 -14.89 -6.89
C LEU A 20 -15.91 -13.66 -7.82
N ASP A 21 -16.12 -12.47 -7.27
CA ASP A 21 -15.94 -11.22 -8.02
C ASP A 21 -14.48 -10.70 -7.99
N GLN A 22 -13.98 -10.20 -9.12
CA GLN A 22 -12.63 -9.63 -9.27
C GLN A 22 -12.66 -8.62 -10.40
N GLU A 23 -11.98 -7.51 -10.17
CA GLU A 23 -11.77 -6.46 -11.13
C GLU A 23 -10.27 -6.28 -11.31
N GLU A 24 -9.80 -6.34 -12.55
CA GLU A 24 -8.42 -5.98 -12.86
C GLU A 24 -8.26 -4.47 -12.78
N SER A 25 -7.32 -3.98 -11.98
CA SER A 25 -7.11 -2.56 -11.75
C SER A 25 -5.64 -2.17 -11.92
N HIS A 26 -5.36 -1.21 -12.81
CA HIS A 26 -4.02 -0.68 -13.03
C HIS A 26 -3.79 0.69 -12.35
N GLU A 27 -4.79 1.19 -11.62
CA GLU A 27 -4.74 2.48 -10.94
C GLU A 27 -3.94 2.38 -9.64
N VAL A 28 -2.70 2.86 -9.68
CA VAL A 28 -1.76 2.76 -8.55
C VAL A 28 -1.85 3.93 -7.56
N ALA A 29 -2.70 4.93 -7.82
CA ALA A 29 -2.76 6.16 -7.04
C ALA A 29 -2.97 5.91 -5.54
N SER A 30 -3.88 5.00 -5.20
CA SER A 30 -4.17 4.63 -3.80
C SER A 30 -2.94 4.10 -3.05
N ALA A 31 -2.17 3.18 -3.66
CA ALA A 31 -0.95 2.65 -3.03
C ALA A 31 0.12 3.72 -2.83
N VAL A 32 0.25 4.65 -3.78
CA VAL A 32 1.19 5.79 -3.71
C VAL A 32 0.79 6.75 -2.59
N GLU A 33 -0.48 7.13 -2.53
CA GLU A 33 -1.02 8.03 -1.49
C GLU A 33 -0.80 7.46 -0.09
N VAL A 34 -1.11 6.16 0.11
CA VAL A 34 -0.85 5.47 1.37
C VAL A 34 0.64 5.45 1.71
N GLY A 35 1.52 5.22 0.72
CA GLY A 35 2.97 5.25 0.92
C GLY A 35 3.47 6.64 1.35
N ILE A 36 2.97 7.70 0.73
CA ILE A 36 3.28 9.09 1.08
C ILE A 36 2.83 9.40 2.50
N ASP A 37 1.60 9.05 2.87
CA ASP A 37 1.06 9.35 4.19
C ASP A 37 1.74 8.54 5.30
N ALA A 38 2.08 7.28 5.04
CA ALA A 38 2.91 6.49 5.93
C ALA A 38 4.27 7.16 6.19
N LEU A 39 4.93 7.69 5.16
CA LEU A 39 6.20 8.38 5.30
C LEU A 39 6.06 9.69 6.11
N LYS A 40 5.01 10.49 5.86
CA LYS A 40 4.71 11.70 6.66
C LYS A 40 4.58 11.35 8.15
N LEU A 41 3.85 10.28 8.47
CA LEU A 41 3.68 9.81 9.85
C LEU A 41 5.01 9.35 10.47
N LEU A 42 5.87 8.64 9.72
CA LEU A 42 7.18 8.24 10.21
C LEU A 42 8.07 9.45 10.52
N ILE A 43 8.09 10.45 9.64
CA ILE A 43 8.84 11.70 9.85
C ILE A 43 8.34 12.41 11.12
N GLN A 44 7.03 12.52 11.31
CA GLN A 44 6.46 13.16 12.50
C GLN A 44 6.84 12.41 13.80
N ARG A 45 6.80 11.08 13.78
CA ARG A 45 7.20 10.25 14.93
C ARG A 45 8.68 10.35 15.24
N ASP A 46 9.53 10.38 14.22
CA ASP A 46 10.98 10.51 14.40
C ASP A 46 11.30 11.90 15.00
N LYS A 47 10.67 12.98 14.49
CA LYS A 47 10.77 14.32 15.10
C LYS A 47 10.32 14.36 16.56
N ALA A 48 9.19 13.73 16.88
CA ALA A 48 8.68 13.67 18.25
C ALA A 48 9.60 12.87 19.19
N ALA A 49 10.34 11.90 18.66
CA ALA A 49 11.31 11.10 19.40
C ALA A 49 12.69 11.76 19.51
N GLY A 50 12.88 12.98 18.97
CA GLY A 50 14.17 13.68 18.96
C GLY A 50 15.23 13.01 18.08
N LYS A 51 14.80 12.31 17.03
CA LYS A 51 15.66 11.63 16.05
C LYS A 51 15.80 12.42 14.75
#